data_AF-A0A0R3PUU6-F1
#
_entry.id   AF-A0A0R3PUU6-F1
#
_cell.length_a   1.000
_cell.length_b   1.000
_cell.length_c   1.000
_cell.angle_alpha   90.00
_cell.angle_beta   90.00
_cell.angle_gamma   90.00
#
_symmetry.space_group_name_H-M   'P 1'
#
loop_
_entity.id
_entity.type
_entity.pdbx_description
1 polymer ?
#
loop_
_entity_poly.entity_id
_entity_poly.type
_entity_poly.pdbx_seq_one_letter_code
_entity_poly.pdbx_strand_id
1 'polypeptide(L)'
;MAAAPADLNCTELVGADSKARKYCEYSENAVNCNDKFSSATCLVIYTAAVKVGTSDERNAKCFQNAANQRDEEVVQVAVQTCPKTCGYCCITPAYNCKNKDAVIQLLLYEQNSEVKP
;
A
#
# COMPACT_ATOMS: atom_id res chain seq x y z
N MET A 1 -11.63 -13.58 10.14
CA MET A 1 -11.48 -12.21 9.63
C MET A 1 -10.06 -12.08 9.12
N ALA A 2 -9.85 -12.03 7.80
CA ALA A 2 -8.55 -11.62 7.26
C ALA A 2 -8.51 -10.10 7.41
N ALA A 3 -7.52 -9.59 8.14
CA ALA A 3 -7.36 -8.16 8.32
C ALA A 3 -7.16 -7.50 6.94
N ALA A 4 -7.78 -6.34 6.74
CA ALA A 4 -7.48 -5.46 5.61
C ALA A 4 -5.96 -5.18 5.56
N PRO A 5 -5.40 -4.81 4.40
CA PRO A 5 -4.00 -4.46 4.35
C PRO A 5 -3.69 -3.40 5.41
N ALA A 6 -2.74 -3.67 6.30
CA ALA A 6 -2.43 -2.77 7.40
C ALA A 6 -1.82 -1.46 6.87
N ASP A 7 -1.19 -1.51 5.69
CA ASP A 7 -0.63 -0.37 5.00
C ASP A 7 -1.30 -0.13 3.64
N LEU A 8 -2.27 0.79 3.63
CA LEU A 8 -3.03 1.20 2.43
C LEU A 8 -2.34 2.32 1.63
N ASN A 9 -1.10 2.70 1.94
CA ASN A 9 -0.43 3.76 1.20
C ASN A 9 -0.27 3.37 -0.29
N CYS A 10 -0.56 4.31 -1.21
CA CYS A 10 -0.43 4.14 -2.66
C CYS A 10 -1.43 3.16 -3.27
N THR A 11 -2.52 2.88 -2.55
CA THR A 11 -3.66 2.12 -3.06
C THR A 11 -4.81 3.03 -3.45
N GLU A 12 -5.66 2.57 -4.36
CA GLU A 12 -6.87 3.25 -4.81
C GLU A 12 -8.10 2.35 -4.64
N LEU A 13 -9.28 2.97 -4.51
CA LEU A 13 -10.53 2.25 -4.38
C LEU A 13 -11.02 1.77 -5.74
N VAL A 14 -11.11 0.46 -5.88
CA VAL A 14 -11.67 -0.21 -7.05
C VAL A 14 -13.08 -0.72 -6.72
N GLY A 15 -13.98 -0.71 -7.71
CA GLY A 15 -15.37 -1.15 -7.54
C GLY A 15 -16.33 -0.04 -7.03
N ALA A 16 -16.17 1.18 -7.54
CA ALA A 16 -17.06 2.31 -7.23
C ALA A 16 -18.44 2.22 -7.92
N ASP A 17 -18.69 1.21 -8.76
CA ASP A 17 -20.02 0.91 -9.29
C ASP A 17 -20.85 0.14 -8.25
N SER A 18 -22.12 0.49 -8.11
CA SER A 18 -22.98 0.17 -6.96
C SER A 18 -23.28 -1.33 -6.72
N LYS A 19 -22.55 -2.26 -7.35
CA LYS A 19 -22.72 -3.72 -7.21
C LYS A 19 -21.41 -4.50 -6.98
N ALA A 20 -20.23 -3.89 -7.09
CA ALA A 20 -18.97 -4.56 -6.79
C ALA A 20 -18.60 -4.43 -5.30
N ARG A 21 -17.95 -5.45 -4.73
CA ARG A 21 -17.28 -5.27 -3.43
C ARG A 21 -16.18 -4.23 -3.64
N LYS A 22 -16.18 -3.17 -2.82
CA LYS A 22 -15.09 -2.19 -2.79
C LYS A 22 -13.85 -2.85 -2.19
N TYR A 23 -12.71 -2.67 -2.83
CA TYR A 23 -11.41 -3.09 -2.31
C TYR A 23 -10.33 -2.09 -2.73
N CYS A 24 -9.20 -2.13 -2.02
CA CYS A 24 -8.03 -1.29 -2.32
C CYS A 24 -7.04 -2.08 -3.16
N GLU A 25 -6.56 -1.49 -4.26
CA GLU A 25 -5.46 -2.05 -5.05
C GLU A 25 -4.35 -1.03 -5.25
N TYR A 26 -3.12 -1.50 -5.44
CA TYR A 26 -2.03 -0.62 -5.83
C TYR A 26 -2.28 0.02 -7.19
N SER A 27 -2.25 1.35 -7.21
CA SER A 27 -2.32 2.14 -8.46
C SER A 27 -0.96 2.14 -9.17
N GLU A 28 -0.93 2.61 -10.43
CA GLU A 28 0.33 2.81 -11.15
C GLU A 28 1.31 3.72 -10.38
N ASN A 29 0.79 4.67 -9.60
CA ASN A 29 1.59 5.58 -8.78
C ASN A 29 2.36 4.87 -7.66
N ALA A 30 1.99 3.63 -7.28
CA ALA A 30 2.74 2.84 -6.33
C ALA A 30 4.11 2.39 -6.88
N VAL A 31 4.24 2.26 -8.20
CA VAL A 31 5.44 1.71 -8.87
C VAL A 31 6.02 2.62 -9.96
N ASN A 32 5.47 3.82 -10.16
CA ASN A 32 5.91 4.80 -11.17
C ASN A 32 7.19 5.57 -10.79
N CYS A 33 8.12 4.90 -10.11
CA CYS A 33 9.45 5.41 -9.81
C CYS A 33 10.46 4.27 -9.92
N ASN A 34 11.74 4.60 -9.74
CA ASN A 34 12.80 3.60 -9.70
C ASN A 34 13.25 3.36 -8.26
N ASP A 35 13.60 2.11 -7.98
CA ASP A 35 14.37 1.77 -6.78
C ASP A 35 15.72 2.50 -6.81
N LYS A 36 16.25 2.84 -5.62
CA LYS A 36 17.61 3.40 -5.51
C LYS A 36 18.66 2.31 -5.64
N PHE A 37 18.36 1.11 -5.15
CA PHE A 37 19.14 -0.08 -5.45
C PHE A 37 18.64 -0.77 -6.71
N SER A 38 19.42 -1.73 -7.21
CA SER A 38 18.95 -2.58 -8.29
C SER A 38 17.73 -3.40 -7.85
N SER A 39 16.83 -3.70 -8.77
CA SER A 39 15.65 -4.52 -8.46
C SER A 39 16.04 -5.90 -7.90
N ALA A 40 17.16 -6.47 -8.35
CA ALA A 40 17.69 -7.72 -7.78
C ALA A 40 18.07 -7.57 -6.30
N THR A 41 18.72 -6.46 -5.93
CA THR A 41 19.07 -6.15 -4.53
C THR A 41 17.82 -5.94 -3.69
N CYS A 42 16.84 -5.20 -4.19
CA CYS A 42 15.57 -4.99 -3.48
C CYS A 42 14.82 -6.30 -3.26
N LEU A 43 14.85 -7.22 -4.23
CA LEU A 43 14.26 -8.56 -4.08
C LEU A 43 14.99 -9.43 -3.05
N VAL A 44 16.30 -9.26 -2.85
CA VAL A 44 17.02 -9.94 -1.76
C VAL A 44 16.54 -9.45 -0.39
N ILE A 45 16.27 -8.15 -0.26
CA ILE A 45 15.85 -7.54 1.01
C ILE A 45 14.37 -7.87 1.30
N TYR A 46 13.49 -7.54 0.36
CA TYR A 46 12.03 -7.54 0.53
C TYR A 46 11.34 -8.77 -0.05
N THR A 47 12.04 -9.67 -0.72
CA THR A 47 11.59 -11.00 -1.22
C THR A 47 10.41 -11.01 -2.20
N ALA A 48 9.64 -9.93 -2.32
CA ALA A 48 8.51 -9.76 -3.22
C ALA A 48 8.35 -8.28 -3.56
N ALA A 49 8.02 -8.00 -4.81
CA ALA A 49 7.65 -6.67 -5.26
C ALA A 49 6.13 -6.53 -5.33
N VAL A 50 5.64 -5.33 -4.99
CA VAL A 50 4.25 -4.94 -5.18
C VAL A 50 3.88 -4.97 -6.67
N LYS A 51 2.63 -5.35 -6.96
CA LYS A 51 2.06 -5.37 -8.31
C LYS A 51 0.82 -4.46 -8.39
N VAL A 52 0.75 -3.67 -9.45
CA VAL A 52 -0.41 -2.84 -9.77
C VAL A 52 -1.64 -3.71 -9.97
N GLY A 53 -2.81 -3.25 -9.54
CA GLY A 53 -4.07 -3.99 -9.67
C GLY A 53 -4.15 -5.23 -8.78
N THR A 54 -3.38 -5.25 -7.68
CA THR A 54 -3.47 -6.29 -6.66
C THR A 54 -3.77 -5.67 -5.31
N SER A 55 -4.46 -6.45 -4.49
CA SER A 55 -4.80 -6.14 -3.09
C SER A 55 -3.96 -6.95 -2.10
N ASP A 56 -2.93 -7.65 -2.59
CA ASP A 56 -1.99 -8.39 -1.74
C ASP A 56 -1.25 -7.41 -0.83
N GLU A 57 -1.03 -7.77 0.44
CA GLU A 57 -0.19 -6.95 1.30
C GLU A 57 1.24 -6.90 0.73
N ARG A 58 1.85 -5.71 0.77
CA ARG A 58 3.30 -5.57 0.51
C ARG A 58 4.10 -6.45 1.48
N ASN A 59 5.36 -6.72 1.14
CA ASN A 59 6.19 -7.49 2.06
C ASN A 59 6.24 -6.83 3.44
N ALA A 60 6.09 -7.63 4.51
CA ALA A 60 6.11 -7.14 5.89
C ALA A 60 7.35 -6.28 6.19
N LYS A 61 8.51 -6.63 5.63
CA LYS A 61 9.76 -5.87 5.82
C LYS A 61 9.72 -4.45 5.24
N CYS A 62 8.77 -4.13 4.37
CA CYS A 62 8.58 -2.78 3.86
C CYS A 62 8.02 -1.82 4.92
N PHE A 63 7.38 -2.33 5.98
CA PHE A 63 6.67 -1.47 6.94
C PHE A 63 6.66 -1.96 8.38
N GLN A 64 7.04 -3.21 8.67
CA GLN A 64 7.01 -3.78 10.00
C GLN A 64 8.40 -3.87 10.62
N ASN A 65 8.47 -3.60 11.92
CA ASN A 65 9.64 -3.88 12.74
C ASN A 65 9.68 -5.36 13.20
N ALA A 66 10.68 -5.71 14.01
CA ALA A 66 10.87 -7.06 14.52
C ALA A 66 9.72 -7.59 15.41
N ALA A 67 8.85 -6.69 15.92
CA ALA A 67 7.66 -7.05 16.68
C ALA A 67 6.41 -7.25 15.78
N ASN A 68 6.58 -7.25 14.45
CA ASN A 68 5.50 -7.30 13.45
C ASN A 68 4.52 -6.12 13.56
N GLN A 69 5.00 -4.97 14.04
CA GLN A 69 4.22 -3.75 14.17
C GLN A 69 4.65 -2.76 13.10
N ARG A 70 3.69 -1.98 12.57
CA ARG A 70 4.01 -0.91 11.61
C ARG A 70 4.95 0.10 12.27
N ASP A 71 6.02 0.41 11.55
CA ASP A 71 7.11 1.26 12.00
C ASP A 71 7.44 2.29 10.91
N GLU A 72 7.29 3.57 11.24
CA GLU A 72 7.48 4.64 10.26
C GLU A 72 8.94 4.75 9.81
N GLU A 73 9.91 4.40 10.66
CA GLU A 73 11.32 4.42 10.28
C GLU A 73 11.60 3.36 9.21
N VAL A 74 11.02 2.16 9.39
CA VAL A 74 11.09 1.09 8.37
C VAL A 74 10.46 1.54 7.06
N VAL A 75 9.28 2.19 7.11
CA VAL A 75 8.64 2.75 5.91
C VAL A 75 9.54 3.79 5.24
N GLN A 76 10.15 4.70 5.99
CA GLN A 76 11.07 5.70 5.45
C GLN A 76 12.29 5.06 4.79
N VAL A 77 12.86 4.01 5.38
CA VAL A 77 13.95 3.25 4.76
C VAL A 77 13.50 2.61 3.45
N ALA A 78 12.31 2.00 3.40
CA ALA A 78 11.76 1.42 2.18
C ALA A 78 11.56 2.48 1.08
N VAL A 79 11.00 3.64 1.43
CA VAL A 79 10.82 4.79 0.52
C VAL A 79 12.16 5.29 -0.04
N GLN A 80 13.21 5.31 0.78
CA GLN A 80 14.51 5.83 0.38
C GLN A 80 15.38 4.81 -0.36
N THR A 81 15.12 3.51 -0.21
CA THR A 81 15.98 2.46 -0.79
C THR A 81 15.33 1.75 -1.97
N CYS A 82 14.10 1.27 -1.79
CA CYS A 82 13.39 0.45 -2.78
C CYS A 82 11.90 0.82 -2.87
N PRO A 83 11.57 2.10 -3.17
CA PRO A 83 10.20 2.57 -3.21
C PRO A 83 9.36 1.87 -4.29
N LYS A 84 9.94 1.42 -5.39
CA LYS A 84 9.20 0.69 -6.43
C LYS A 84 8.87 -0.71 -5.96
N THR A 85 9.85 -1.42 -5.42
CA THR A 85 9.64 -2.79 -4.90
C THR A 85 8.62 -2.81 -3.77
N CYS A 86 8.67 -1.84 -2.84
CA CYS A 86 7.73 -1.76 -1.71
C CYS A 86 6.41 -1.04 -2.02
N GLY A 87 6.20 -0.56 -3.24
CA GLY A 87 4.95 0.10 -3.63
C GLY A 87 4.72 1.46 -2.95
N TYR A 88 5.79 2.23 -2.74
CA TYR A 88 5.79 3.53 -2.06
C TYR A 88 6.15 4.70 -2.97
N CYS A 89 6.21 4.51 -4.30
CA CYS A 89 6.57 5.60 -5.20
C CYS A 89 5.72 6.86 -4.98
N CYS A 90 4.42 6.72 -4.65
CA CYS A 90 3.50 7.84 -4.43
C CYS A 90 3.78 8.70 -3.17
N ILE A 91 4.62 8.22 -2.25
CA ILE A 91 5.02 8.99 -1.04
C ILE A 91 6.50 9.37 -1.08
N THR A 92 7.19 9.09 -2.19
CA THR A 92 8.53 9.63 -2.39
C THR A 92 8.43 11.16 -2.54
N PRO A 93 9.45 11.92 -2.11
CA PRO A 93 9.43 13.39 -2.22
C PRO A 93 9.19 13.91 -3.65
N ALA A 94 9.58 13.13 -4.66
CA ALA A 94 9.40 13.46 -6.08
C ALA A 94 7.95 13.30 -6.58
N TYR A 95 7.13 12.52 -5.88
CA TYR A 95 5.80 12.10 -6.33
C TYR A 95 4.75 12.22 -5.23
N ASN A 96 4.89 13.21 -4.33
CA ASN A 96 4.12 13.44 -3.10
C ASN A 96 2.59 13.49 -3.34
N CYS A 97 1.98 12.33 -3.60
CA CYS A 97 0.56 12.16 -3.83
C CYS A 97 -0.16 12.43 -2.51
N LYS A 98 -1.31 13.12 -2.58
CA LYS A 98 -2.24 13.22 -1.45
C LYS A 98 -2.83 11.84 -1.17
N ASN A 99 -2.06 11.01 -0.49
CA ASN A 99 -2.42 9.65 -0.12
C ASN A 99 -3.36 9.72 1.09
N LYS A 100 -4.62 10.11 0.89
CA LYS A 100 -5.63 10.18 1.99
C LYS A 100 -7.07 9.81 1.62
N ASP A 101 -7.41 9.59 0.35
CA ASP A 101 -8.83 9.50 -0.02
C ASP A 101 -9.42 8.08 -0.01
N ALA A 102 -8.61 7.01 -0.06
CA ALA A 102 -9.13 5.64 -0.02
C ALA A 102 -9.60 5.20 1.38
N VAL A 103 -8.85 5.57 2.43
CA VAL A 103 -9.10 5.15 3.82
C VAL A 103 -10.36 5.80 4.40
N ILE A 104 -10.58 7.09 4.12
CA ILE A 104 -11.76 7.79 4.61
C ILE A 104 -13.02 7.20 3.97
N GLN A 105 -13.02 6.88 2.67
CA GLN A 105 -14.20 6.33 2.01
C GLN A 105 -14.58 4.91 2.51
N LEU A 106 -13.60 4.03 2.81
CA LEU A 106 -13.88 2.68 3.33
C LEU A 106 -14.32 2.70 4.79
N LEU A 107 -13.66 3.46 5.65
CA LEU A 107 -14.05 3.58 7.07
C LEU A 107 -15.45 4.21 7.22
N LEU A 108 -15.80 5.17 6.35
CA LEU A 108 -17.16 5.70 6.29
C LEU A 108 -18.18 4.67 5.74
N TYR A 109 -17.78 3.72 4.89
CA TYR A 109 -18.68 2.69 4.37
C TYR A 109 -18.93 1.56 5.35
N GLU A 110 -17.91 1.11 6.09
CA GLU A 110 -18.07 0.08 7.12
C GLU A 110 -18.91 0.58 8.32
N GLN A 111 -18.77 1.86 8.71
CA GLN A 111 -19.65 2.46 9.73
C GLN A 111 -21.13 2.56 9.30
N ASN A 112 -21.44 2.41 8.01
CA ASN A 112 -22.82 2.41 7.49
C ASN A 112 -23.36 1.01 7.16
N SER A 113 -22.56 -0.05 7.33
CA SER A 113 -22.98 -1.43 7.03
C SER A 113 -23.47 -2.21 8.26
N GLU A 114 -23.37 -1.65 9.47
CA GLU A 114 -24.03 -2.17 10.69
C GLU A 114 -25.51 -1.72 10.83
N VAL A 115 -26.11 -1.15 9.79
CA VAL A 115 -27.55 -0.92 9.73
C VAL A 115 -28.12 -1.72 8.57
N LYS A 116 -28.41 -3.00 8.82
CA LYS A 116 -29.39 -3.72 8.04
C LYS A 116 -30.49 -4.25 8.98
N PRO A 117 -31.77 -3.91 8.78
CA PRO A 117 -32.87 -4.75 9.25
C PRO A 117 -32.93 -6.09 8.48
#